data_AF-A0A918C4Q0-F1
#
_entry.id   AF-A0A918C4Q0-F1
#
_cell.length_a   1.000
_cell.length_b   1.000
_cell.length_c   1.000
_cell.angle_alpha   90.00
_cell.angle_beta   90.00
_cell.angle_gamma   90.00
#
_symmetry.space_group_name_H-M   'P 1'
#
loop_
_entity.id
_entity.type
_entity.pdbx_description
1 polymer ?
#
loop_
_entity_poly.entity_id
_entity_poly.type
_entity_poly.pdbx_seq_one_letter_code
_entity_poly.pdbx_strand_id
1 'polypeptide(L)'
;MRAWRKYKARRTEDAIVAAITGSPAAPRALLLGRYDTAGRLRYVGRSTTLSQASGRAVAGFLNPTADHPWTGWTFSAGWGSRESLHVTLVVPELVVEVGVDVARDGAGRWRHPARWHRMRPELVPADTPRFEPGPTG
;
A
#
# COMPACT_ATOMS: atom_id res chain seq x y z
N MET A 1 30.00 18.11 -21.16
CA MET A 1 29.18 18.33 -19.95
C MET A 1 28.50 17.02 -19.59
N ARG A 2 28.79 16.44 -18.42
CA ARG A 2 28.19 15.17 -17.99
C ARG A 2 26.77 15.46 -17.46
N ALA A 3 25.77 15.33 -18.33
CA ALA A 3 24.37 15.42 -17.92
C ALA A 3 24.03 14.16 -17.12
N TRP A 4 24.07 14.27 -15.79
CA TRP A 4 23.57 13.23 -14.90
C TRP A 4 22.04 13.21 -15.04
N ARG A 5 21.53 12.41 -15.99
CA ARG A 5 20.12 12.09 -16.07
C ARG A 5 19.79 11.23 -14.86
N LYS A 6 19.17 11.82 -13.83
CA LYS A 6 18.55 11.07 -12.73
C LYS A 6 17.47 10.16 -13.34
N TYR A 7 17.88 8.96 -13.74
CA TYR A 7 16.96 7.88 -14.04
C TYR A 7 16.44 7.39 -12.68
N LYS A 8 15.49 8.12 -12.08
CA LYS A 8 14.66 7.52 -11.02
C LYS A 8 13.81 6.48 -11.72
N ALA A 9 14.31 5.26 -11.78
CA ALA A 9 13.56 4.09 -12.25
C ALA A 9 12.35 3.92 -11.34
N ARG A 10 11.25 4.59 -11.67
CA ARG A 10 9.97 4.47 -10.98
C ARG A 10 9.40 3.14 -11.42
N ARG A 11 9.68 2.09 -10.64
CA ARG A 11 9.10 0.76 -10.84
C ARG A 11 7.63 0.85 -10.43
N THR A 12 6.74 0.39 -11.30
CA THR A 12 5.37 0.08 -10.90
C THR A 12 5.36 -1.31 -10.27
N GLU A 13 4.54 -1.45 -9.24
CA GLU A 13 4.46 -2.62 -8.41
C GLU A 13 3.00 -2.86 -8.04
N ASP A 14 2.54 -4.11 -8.14
CA ASP A 14 1.19 -4.48 -7.74
C ASP A 14 1.16 -4.78 -6.22
N ALA A 15 0.13 -4.30 -5.53
CA ALA A 15 -0.06 -4.52 -4.10
C ALA A 15 -1.54 -4.57 -3.71
N ILE A 16 -1.79 -5.22 -2.58
CA ILE A 16 -3.14 -5.48 -2.07
C ILE A 16 -3.57 -4.32 -1.18
N VAL A 17 -4.79 -3.81 -1.37
CA VAL A 17 -5.40 -2.83 -0.47
C VAL A 17 -5.97 -3.57 0.73
N ALA A 18 -5.45 -3.25 1.92
CA ALA A 18 -5.84 -3.92 3.16
C ALA A 18 -6.40 -2.96 4.22
N ALA A 19 -6.14 -1.65 4.06
CA ALA A 19 -6.84 -0.63 4.80
C ALA A 19 -6.85 0.70 4.03
N ILE A 20 -7.67 1.63 4.48
CA ILE A 20 -7.72 2.99 3.95
C ILE A 20 -7.66 4.04 5.06
N THR A 21 -7.34 5.27 4.69
CA THR A 21 -7.63 6.45 5.51
C THR A 21 -8.83 7.22 4.92
N GLY A 22 -9.50 8.02 5.75
CA GLY A 22 -10.77 8.64 5.36
C GLY A 22 -11.94 7.68 5.53
N SER A 23 -13.08 7.99 4.92
CA SER A 23 -14.26 7.10 4.97
C SER A 23 -14.24 6.08 3.83
N PRO A 24 -14.89 4.92 3.97
CA PRO A 24 -15.03 3.94 2.88
C PRO A 24 -15.63 4.54 1.59
N ALA A 25 -16.54 5.50 1.72
CA ALA A 25 -17.15 6.21 0.60
C ALA A 25 -16.24 7.29 -0.03
N ALA A 26 -15.22 7.76 0.69
CA ALA A 26 -14.25 8.74 0.21
C ALA A 26 -12.83 8.44 0.73
N PRO A 27 -12.19 7.34 0.26
CA PRO A 27 -10.84 6.98 0.65
C PRO A 27 -9.84 8.08 0.28
N ARG A 28 -8.98 8.44 1.24
CA ARG A 28 -7.95 9.49 1.07
C ARG A 28 -6.56 8.91 0.80
N ALA A 29 -6.24 7.76 1.37
CA ALA A 29 -5.00 7.02 1.08
C ALA A 29 -5.23 5.53 1.29
N LEU A 30 -4.41 4.71 0.64
CA LEU A 30 -4.45 3.25 0.72
C LEU A 30 -3.28 2.76 1.59
N LEU A 31 -3.55 1.81 2.46
CA LEU A 31 -2.54 1.02 3.14
C LEU A 31 -2.41 -0.30 2.38
N LEU A 32 -1.19 -0.55 1.95
CA LEU A 32 -0.87 -1.56 0.97
C LEU A 32 -0.14 -2.71 1.65
N GLY A 33 -0.51 -3.93 1.26
CA GLY A 33 0.07 -5.15 1.75
C GLY A 33 0.46 -6.12 0.65
N ARG A 34 1.25 -7.12 1.03
CA ARG A 34 1.62 -8.27 0.21
C ARG A 34 1.67 -9.52 1.07
N TYR A 35 1.32 -10.66 0.50
CA TYR A 35 1.49 -11.93 1.20
C TYR A 35 2.97 -12.34 1.22
N ASP A 36 3.46 -12.75 2.39
CA ASP A 36 4.76 -13.43 2.49
C ASP A 36 4.65 -14.90 2.02
N THR A 37 5.76 -15.63 2.05
CA THR A 37 5.79 -17.07 1.69
C THR A 37 5.01 -17.94 2.68
N ALA A 38 4.75 -17.46 3.89
CA ALA A 38 3.93 -18.13 4.90
C ALA A 38 2.43 -17.78 4.78
N GLY A 39 2.03 -17.02 3.75
CA GLY A 39 0.64 -16.62 3.53
C GLY A 39 0.13 -15.52 4.47
N ARG A 40 1.03 -14.81 5.17
CA ARG A 40 0.65 -13.70 6.06
C ARG A 40 0.66 -12.39 5.30
N LEU A 41 -0.37 -11.58 5.50
CA LEU A 41 -0.48 -10.26 4.89
C LEU A 41 0.45 -9.26 5.61
N ARG A 42 1.53 -8.87 4.93
CA ARG A 42 2.54 -7.94 5.44
C ARG A 42 2.27 -6.55 4.92
N TYR A 43 2.30 -5.55 5.81
CA TYR A 43 2.23 -4.14 5.42
C TYR A 43 3.49 -3.73 4.66
N VAL A 44 3.31 -3.22 3.44
CA VAL A 44 4.43 -2.80 2.56
C VAL A 44 4.53 -1.29 2.41
N GLY A 45 3.46 -0.53 2.66
CA GLY A 45 3.54 0.93 2.65
C GLY A 45 2.19 1.60 2.45
N ARG A 46 2.22 2.93 2.46
CA ARG A 46 1.04 3.77 2.24
C ARG A 46 1.10 4.40 0.86
N SER A 47 -0.03 4.64 0.22
CA SER A 47 -0.09 5.48 -0.96
C SER A 47 0.11 6.97 -0.63
N THR A 48 0.38 7.78 -1.65
CA THR A 48 0.11 9.21 -1.61
C THR A 48 -1.39 9.46 -1.47
N THR A 49 -1.76 10.70 -1.11
CA THR A 49 -3.16 11.10 -1.11
C THR A 49 -3.79 10.88 -2.48
N LEU A 50 -4.96 10.24 -2.50
CA LEU A 50 -5.76 10.03 -3.69
C LEU A 50 -6.46 11.33 -4.10
N SER A 51 -6.67 11.50 -5.41
CA SER A 51 -7.64 12.49 -5.87
C SER A 51 -9.05 12.06 -5.46
N GLN A 52 -9.99 13.00 -5.37
CA GLN A 52 -11.39 12.69 -5.04
C GLN A 52 -12.01 11.69 -6.04
N ALA A 53 -11.67 11.83 -7.33
CA ALA A 53 -12.12 10.93 -8.38
C ALA A 53 -11.56 9.51 -8.19
N SER A 54 -10.25 9.40 -7.93
CA SER A 54 -9.59 8.11 -7.66
C SER A 54 -10.15 7.44 -6.39
N GLY A 55 -10.37 8.22 -5.33
CA GLY A 55 -10.96 7.73 -4.09
C GLY A 55 -12.34 7.12 -4.33
N ARG A 56 -13.23 7.85 -5.04
CA ARG A 56 -14.56 7.35 -5.40
C ARG A 56 -14.52 6.11 -6.29
N ALA A 57 -13.61 6.06 -7.25
CA ALA A 57 -13.45 4.88 -8.11
C ALA A 57 -13.05 3.64 -7.30
N VAL A 58 -12.14 3.80 -6.33
CA VAL A 58 -11.71 2.72 -5.43
C VAL A 58 -12.81 2.32 -4.45
N ALA A 59 -13.59 3.28 -3.94
CA ALA A 59 -14.63 3.04 -2.93
C ALA A 59 -15.61 1.91 -3.31
N GLY A 60 -15.97 1.79 -4.59
CA GLY A 60 -16.88 0.75 -5.08
C GLY A 60 -16.33 -0.69 -5.00
N PHE A 61 -15.03 -0.84 -4.75
CA PHE A 61 -14.34 -2.13 -4.63
C PHE A 61 -13.89 -2.43 -3.20
N LEU A 62 -14.17 -1.53 -2.25
CA LEU A 62 -13.77 -1.72 -0.86
C LEU A 62 -14.90 -2.36 -0.08
N ASN A 63 -14.56 -3.41 0.66
CA ASN A 63 -15.46 -4.02 1.63
C ASN A 63 -14.88 -3.87 3.04
N PRO A 64 -15.35 -2.94 3.88
CA PRO A 64 -14.90 -2.81 5.26
C PRO A 64 -15.13 -4.10 6.05
N THR A 65 -14.17 -4.49 6.90
CA THR A 65 -14.29 -5.69 7.74
C THR A 65 -13.70 -5.46 9.13
N ALA A 66 -14.30 -6.09 10.14
CA ALA A 66 -13.77 -6.15 11.50
C ALA A 66 -12.83 -7.36 11.72
N ASP A 67 -13.05 -8.44 10.97
CA ASP A 67 -12.18 -9.62 10.96
C ASP A 67 -11.09 -9.43 9.90
N HIS A 68 -9.90 -9.05 10.35
CA HIS A 68 -8.79 -8.68 9.48
C HIS A 68 -7.44 -9.04 10.12
N PRO A 69 -6.43 -9.46 9.33
CA PRO A 69 -5.10 -9.77 9.86
C PRO A 69 -4.38 -8.62 10.58
N TRP A 70 -4.81 -7.37 10.33
CA TRP A 70 -4.28 -6.16 10.96
C TRP A 70 -5.17 -5.62 12.08
N THR A 71 -6.13 -6.39 12.56
CA THR A 71 -6.94 -5.99 13.72
C THR A 71 -6.02 -5.77 14.93
N GLY A 72 -6.16 -4.61 15.58
CA GLY A 72 -5.31 -4.18 16.70
C GLY A 72 -3.98 -3.52 16.31
N TRP A 73 -3.69 -3.33 15.01
CA TRP A 73 -2.46 -2.66 14.57
C TRP A 73 -2.59 -1.13 14.63
N THR A 74 -1.51 -0.47 15.03
CA THR A 74 -1.39 1.00 14.97
C THR A 74 -0.52 1.41 13.79
N PHE A 75 -1.02 2.31 12.94
CA PHE A 75 -0.28 2.87 11.82
C PHE A 75 0.10 4.33 12.10
N SER A 76 1.33 4.73 11.81
CA SER A 76 1.78 6.12 12.03
C SER A 76 1.51 7.02 10.82
N ALA A 77 1.10 8.28 11.07
CA ALA A 77 0.81 9.30 10.05
C ALA A 77 1.99 9.64 9.12
N GLY A 78 3.20 9.44 9.62
CA GLY A 78 4.45 9.60 8.89
C GLY A 78 5.57 8.90 9.64
N TRP A 79 6.71 8.77 8.98
CA TRP A 79 7.89 8.19 9.61
C TRP A 79 8.35 9.06 10.78
N GLY A 80 8.46 8.46 11.97
CA GLY A 80 8.89 9.15 13.19
C GLY A 80 7.76 9.91 13.90
N SER A 81 6.56 9.94 13.33
CA SER A 81 5.40 10.52 14.02
C SER A 81 4.82 9.52 15.02
N ARG A 82 4.54 10.02 16.24
CA ARG A 82 3.74 9.31 17.24
C ARG A 82 2.23 9.44 16.97
N GLU A 83 1.84 10.25 16.00
CA GLU A 83 0.44 10.41 15.61
C GLU A 83 -0.07 9.13 14.93
N SER A 84 -1.12 8.57 15.51
CA SER A 84 -1.79 7.39 14.99
C SER A 84 -2.76 7.77 13.87
N LEU A 85 -2.67 7.07 12.74
CA LEU A 85 -3.63 7.16 11.66
C LEU A 85 -4.91 6.43 12.04
N HIS A 86 -6.02 7.11 11.89
CA HIS A 86 -7.32 6.47 11.83
C HIS A 86 -7.44 5.75 10.49
N VAL A 87 -7.56 4.43 10.55
CA VAL A 87 -7.69 3.57 9.37
C VAL A 87 -8.95 2.73 9.45
N THR A 88 -9.54 2.45 8.29
CA THR A 88 -10.59 1.45 8.15
C THR A 88 -9.99 0.24 7.45
N LEU A 89 -10.04 -0.91 8.12
CA LEU A 89 -9.60 -2.19 7.55
C LEU A 89 -10.62 -2.65 6.51
N VAL A 90 -10.13 -3.21 5.41
CA VAL A 90 -10.95 -3.71 4.31
C VAL A 90 -10.53 -5.12 3.96
N VAL A 91 -11.44 -5.90 3.39
CA VAL A 91 -11.14 -7.25 2.91
C VAL A 91 -10.00 -7.14 1.86
N PRO A 92 -8.89 -7.89 2.02
CA PRO A 92 -7.68 -7.74 1.21
C PRO A 92 -7.81 -8.43 -0.15
N GLU A 93 -8.82 -8.06 -0.94
CA GLU A 93 -9.12 -8.62 -2.26
C GLU A 93 -8.74 -7.68 -3.41
N LEU A 94 -8.81 -6.36 -3.19
CA LEU A 94 -8.52 -5.40 -4.24
C LEU A 94 -7.00 -5.26 -4.45
N VAL A 95 -6.54 -5.54 -5.67
CA VAL A 95 -5.17 -5.25 -6.11
C VAL A 95 -5.10 -3.90 -6.82
N VAL A 96 -4.05 -3.14 -6.55
CA VAL A 96 -3.75 -1.86 -7.21
C VAL A 96 -2.32 -1.81 -7.72
N GLU A 97 -2.14 -1.13 -8.84
CA GLU A 97 -0.82 -0.81 -9.39
C GLU A 97 -0.35 0.52 -8.78
N VAL A 98 0.86 0.52 -8.21
CA VAL A 98 1.45 1.70 -7.58
C VAL A 98 2.89 1.94 -8.03
N GLY A 99 3.27 3.21 -8.17
CA GLY A 99 4.61 3.63 -8.55
C GLY A 99 5.43 3.89 -7.31
N VAL A 100 6.46 3.09 -7.10
CA VAL A 100 7.26 3.10 -5.87
C VAL A 100 8.70 3.53 -6.15
N ASP A 101 9.33 4.08 -5.13
CA ASP A 101 10.79 4.30 -5.13
C ASP A 101 11.48 2.99 -4.71
N VAL A 102 12.67 2.74 -5.23
CA VAL A 102 13.46 1.52 -4.94
C VAL A 102 13.87 1.45 -3.47
N ALA A 103 13.89 2.58 -2.76
CA ALA A 103 14.25 2.62 -1.34
C ALA A 103 13.30 1.79 -0.45
N ARG A 104 13.84 0.71 0.12
CA ARG A 104 13.21 -0.11 1.17
C ARG A 104 13.80 0.22 2.54
N ASP A 105 13.02 0.04 3.60
CA ASP A 105 13.53 0.04 4.98
C ASP A 105 14.13 -1.34 5.35
N GLY A 106 14.74 -1.45 6.54
CA GLY A 106 15.34 -2.70 7.01
C GLY A 106 14.35 -3.86 7.15
N ALA A 107 13.04 -3.59 7.15
CA ALA A 107 12.00 -4.60 7.15
C ALA A 107 11.51 -4.97 5.74
N GLY A 108 11.98 -4.33 4.67
CA GLY A 108 11.53 -4.56 3.29
C GLY A 108 10.34 -3.70 2.83
N ARG A 109 9.90 -2.75 3.67
CA ARG A 109 8.75 -1.86 3.37
C ARG A 109 9.19 -0.68 2.53
N TRP A 110 8.26 -0.08 1.78
CA TRP A 110 8.49 1.16 1.06
C TRP A 110 8.75 2.31 2.01
N ARG A 111 9.92 2.93 1.84
CA ARG A 111 10.34 4.08 2.61
C ARG A 111 9.51 5.34 2.31
N HIS A 112 9.06 5.47 1.07
CA HIS A 112 8.30 6.62 0.58
C HIS A 112 6.88 6.21 0.19
N PRO A 113 5.88 7.11 0.33
CA PRO A 113 4.52 6.82 -0.11
C PRO A 113 4.47 6.45 -1.59
N ALA A 114 3.75 5.36 -1.89
CA ALA A 114 3.57 4.85 -3.24
C ALA A 114 2.58 5.72 -4.03
N ARG A 115 2.88 6.07 -5.28
CA ARG A 115 1.93 6.83 -6.10
C ARG A 115 0.88 5.89 -6.64
N TRP A 116 -0.40 6.17 -6.42
CA TRP A 116 -1.48 5.42 -7.05
C TRP A 116 -1.44 5.58 -8.58
N HIS A 117 -1.60 4.46 -9.32
CA HIS A 117 -1.76 4.47 -10.79
C HIS A 117 -3.16 4.04 -11.22
N ARG A 118 -3.52 2.78 -10.96
CA ARG A 118 -4.83 2.23 -11.35
C ARG A 118 -5.21 1.04 -10.47
N MET A 119 -6.50 0.72 -10.46
CA MET A 119 -6.98 -0.55 -9.91
C MET A 119 -6.66 -1.68 -10.88
N ARG A 120 -6.50 -2.88 -10.33
CA ARG A 120 -6.25 -4.12 -11.08
C ARG A 120 -7.30 -5.17 -10.69
N PRO A 121 -8.61 -4.92 -10.88
CA PRO A 121 -9.65 -5.88 -10.50
C PRO A 121 -9.56 -7.20 -11.26
N GLU A 122 -8.79 -7.25 -12.35
CA GLU A 122 -8.46 -8.46 -13.09
C GLU A 122 -7.43 -9.37 -12.37
N LEU A 123 -6.76 -8.88 -11.32
CA LEU A 123 -5.78 -9.64 -10.54
C LEU A 123 -6.37 -10.07 -9.20
N VAL A 124 -5.96 -11.25 -8.74
CA VAL A 124 -6.23 -11.70 -7.37
C VAL A 124 -5.00 -11.45 -6.47
N PRO A 125 -5.16 -11.40 -5.15
CA PRO A 125 -4.05 -11.17 -4.22
C PRO A 125 -2.87 -12.15 -4.40
N ALA A 126 -3.14 -13.38 -4.83
CA ALA A 126 -2.12 -14.40 -5.09
C ALA A 126 -1.21 -14.07 -6.30
N ASP A 127 -1.65 -13.21 -7.22
CA ASP A 127 -0.88 -12.77 -8.39
C ASP A 127 0.10 -11.65 -8.03
N THR A 128 0.00 -11.08 -6.84
CA THR A 128 0.91 -10.00 -6.41
C THR A 128 2.28 -10.56 -6.02
N PRO A 129 3.38 -9.83 -6.29
CA PRO A 129 4.70 -10.25 -5.85
C PRO A 129 4.73 -10.53 -4.35
N ARG A 130 5.42 -11.59 -3.95
CA ARG A 130 5.55 -11.95 -2.54
C ARG A 130 6.30 -10.87 -1.78
N PHE A 131 5.94 -10.70 -0.51
CA PHE A 131 6.73 -9.89 0.40
C PHE A 131 8.03 -10.61 0.74
N GLU A 132 9.15 -10.00 0.37
CA GLU A 132 10.48 -10.44 0.77
C GLU A 132 10.95 -9.55 1.93
N PRO A 133 11.20 -10.11 3.12
CA PRO A 133 11.80 -9.33 4.20
C PRO A 133 13.19 -8.86 3.77
N GLY A 134 13.55 -7.64 4.16
CA GLY A 134 14.92 -7.15 3.98
C GLY A 134 15.93 -8.09 4.64
N PRO A 135 17.19 -8.14 4.17
CA PRO A 135 18.23 -8.93 4.82
C PRO A 135 18.27 -8.54 6.30
N THR A 136 18.11 -9.55 7.16
CA THR A 136 18.24 -9.36 8.61
C THR A 136 19.70 -9.04 8.88
N GLY A 137 19.99 -7.78 9.18
CA GLY A 137 21.30 -7.32 9.64
C GLY A 137 21.52 -7.63 11.11
#